data_AF-G8RMM9-F1
#
_entry.id   AF-G8RMM9-F1
#
_cell.length_a   1.000
_cell.length_b   1.000
_cell.length_c   1.000
_cell.angle_alpha   90.00
_cell.angle_beta   90.00
_cell.angle_gamma   90.00
#
_symmetry.space_group_name_H-M   'P 1'
#
loop_
_entity.id
_entity.type
_entity.pdbx_description
1 polymer ?
#
loop_
_entity_poly.entity_id
_entity_poly.type
_entity_poly.pdbx_seq_one_letter_code
_entity_poly.pdbx_strand_id
1 'polypeptide(L)'
;MNIGPTLEFDHVQTAIRKRFTSAADIPKEVFSDPDIYREELARIFYGPYWHPIAHRAELAETNAFRTRWLADVPLLMVRDGDDRIRVFVNSCAHRGTMLEQRRCGVAERFECPYHRWLFNNDGRFAGAPRRMQFRPDFREEDYGLRELHVVESWGLIFVSMDDEPPPLDDFLGDSAGPLRDCMLDDGDLTLLGYQTVVFQSNWKTYIDNDPYHAPLLHSAFKLLNWQGGNGDILVSEPYGHMSILYDSQPYVDNGFLADPSVVTRMGDDSRARVIALRPVTGIVRHVDTINVRYARPLGIDRTEVRYTFFGHVSDSEDYARHRVRQSSNLLGPSGFISIEDAAVYNRVQATARDGGYQRFVAGVGRPLSQSSQNDEVANTGWWAHYREVMEFC
;
A
#
# COMPACT_ATOMS: atom_id res chain seq x y z
N MET A 1 20.12 4.96 -4.14
CA MET A 1 20.46 5.80 -5.31
C MET A 1 20.26 7.23 -4.87
N ASN A 2 21.35 7.98 -4.64
CA ASN A 2 21.24 9.36 -4.17
C ASN A 2 21.16 10.29 -5.38
N ILE A 3 19.96 10.48 -5.92
CA ILE A 3 19.70 11.48 -6.95
C ILE A 3 19.42 12.77 -6.19
N GLY A 4 20.46 13.58 -5.94
CA GLY A 4 20.28 14.90 -5.35
C GLY A 4 19.33 15.76 -6.18
N PRO A 5 18.73 16.82 -5.60
CA PRO A 5 17.74 17.64 -6.29
C PRO A 5 18.31 18.19 -7.60
N THR A 6 17.52 18.07 -8.66
CA THR A 6 17.88 18.65 -9.96
C THR A 6 17.65 20.17 -9.93
N LEU A 7 18.40 20.94 -10.72
CA LEU A 7 18.20 22.40 -10.86
C LEU A 7 16.74 22.77 -11.22
N GLU A 8 16.02 21.87 -11.89
CA GLU A 8 14.61 22.02 -12.21
C GLU A 8 13.72 21.95 -10.96
N PHE A 9 14.03 21.01 -10.04
CA PHE A 9 13.26 20.87 -8.81
C PHE A 9 13.46 22.06 -7.86
N ASP A 10 14.66 22.65 -7.76
CA ASP A 10 14.90 23.82 -6.89
C ASP A 10 13.95 24.99 -7.23
N HIS A 11 13.66 25.18 -8.52
CA HIS A 11 12.73 26.18 -8.99
C HIS A 11 11.28 25.85 -8.58
N VAL A 12 10.86 24.61 -8.84
CA VAL A 12 9.51 24.12 -8.47
C VAL A 12 9.32 24.18 -6.96
N GLN A 13 10.27 23.68 -6.18
CA GLN A 13 10.27 23.70 -4.72
C GLN A 13 10.13 25.13 -4.18
N THR A 14 10.89 26.09 -4.72
CA THR A 14 10.80 27.51 -4.32
C THR A 14 9.43 28.11 -4.61
N ALA A 15 8.80 27.74 -5.74
CA ALA A 15 7.45 28.19 -6.08
C ALA A 15 6.40 27.57 -5.15
N ILE A 16 6.50 26.28 -4.86
CA ILE A 16 5.58 25.55 -3.98
C ILE A 16 5.70 26.02 -2.53
N ARG A 17 6.91 26.25 -2.00
CA ARG A 17 7.14 26.79 -0.63
C ARG A 17 6.32 28.04 -0.34
N LYS A 18 6.18 28.94 -1.31
CA LYS A 18 5.41 30.19 -1.17
C LYS A 18 3.91 29.95 -1.03
N ARG A 19 3.41 28.82 -1.53
CA ARG A 19 1.99 28.45 -1.56
C ARG A 19 1.62 27.43 -0.49
N PHE A 20 2.50 26.45 -0.22
CA PHE A 20 2.24 25.35 0.70
C PHE A 20 2.61 25.74 2.14
N THR A 21 1.90 26.74 2.68
CA THR A 21 2.19 27.34 3.99
C THR A 21 1.51 26.64 5.16
N SER A 22 0.55 25.76 4.89
CA SER A 22 -0.27 25.04 5.88
C SER A 22 -0.44 23.59 5.45
N ALA A 23 -0.48 22.66 6.42
CA ALA A 23 -0.81 21.26 6.15
C ALA A 23 -2.29 21.03 5.80
N ALA A 24 -3.14 22.05 5.96
CA ALA A 24 -4.56 22.00 5.59
C ALA A 24 -4.86 22.56 4.19
N ASP A 25 -3.95 23.34 3.59
CA ASP A 25 -4.12 23.97 2.28
C ASP A 25 -3.05 23.50 1.30
N ILE A 26 -3.38 22.51 0.48
CA ILE A 26 -2.42 21.83 -0.38
C ILE A 26 -2.51 22.41 -1.80
N PRO A 27 -1.44 23.03 -2.33
CA PRO A 27 -1.44 23.51 -3.71
C PRO A 27 -1.65 22.37 -4.68
N LYS A 28 -2.56 22.51 -5.64
CA LYS A 28 -2.92 21.41 -6.56
C LYS A 28 -1.78 20.97 -7.48
N GLU A 29 -0.78 21.81 -7.68
CA GLU A 29 0.46 21.50 -8.40
C GLU A 29 1.18 20.27 -7.80
N VAL A 30 1.08 20.06 -6.47
CA VAL A 30 1.64 18.89 -5.76
C VAL A 30 1.09 17.55 -6.31
N PHE A 31 -0.09 17.54 -6.92
CA PHE A 31 -0.71 16.34 -7.50
C PHE A 31 -0.46 16.18 -9.00
N SER A 32 0.14 17.16 -9.68
CA SER A 32 0.17 17.18 -11.15
C SER A 32 1.52 17.56 -11.76
N ASP A 33 2.48 18.02 -10.95
CA ASP A 33 3.81 18.39 -11.40
C ASP A 33 4.74 17.16 -11.50
N PRO A 34 5.36 16.91 -12.68
CA PRO A 34 6.23 15.75 -12.89
C PRO A 34 7.54 15.81 -12.11
N ASP A 35 8.04 17.00 -11.77
CA ASP A 35 9.30 17.16 -11.04
C ASP A 35 9.09 16.86 -9.56
N ILE A 36 7.95 17.27 -9.01
CA ILE A 36 7.52 16.84 -7.68
C ILE A 36 7.41 15.31 -7.64
N TYR A 37 6.78 14.69 -8.65
CA TYR A 37 6.68 13.23 -8.69
C TYR A 37 8.03 12.51 -8.71
N ARG A 38 9.00 13.00 -9.48
CA ARG A 38 10.37 12.43 -9.48
C ARG A 38 11.01 12.47 -8.09
N GLU A 39 10.84 13.57 -7.38
CA GLU A 39 11.37 13.73 -6.01
C GLU A 39 10.58 12.92 -4.98
N GLU A 40 9.27 12.77 -5.14
CA GLU A 40 8.47 11.85 -4.32
C GLU A 40 9.00 10.43 -4.42
N LEU A 41 9.34 9.97 -5.63
CA LEU A 41 9.96 8.66 -5.81
C LEU A 41 11.26 8.54 -5.03
N ALA A 42 12.17 9.52 -5.17
CA ALA A 42 13.47 9.51 -4.53
C ALA A 42 13.38 9.59 -2.99
N ARG A 43 12.57 10.51 -2.46
CA ARG A 43 12.52 10.85 -1.03
C ARG A 43 11.57 9.97 -0.23
N ILE A 44 10.53 9.42 -0.87
CA ILE A 44 9.50 8.63 -0.20
C ILE A 44 9.62 7.16 -0.58
N PHE A 45 9.48 6.80 -1.87
CA PHE A 45 9.44 5.39 -2.27
C PHE A 45 10.82 4.71 -2.22
N TYR A 46 11.90 5.46 -2.45
CA TYR A 46 13.28 4.97 -2.40
C TYR A 46 14.05 5.49 -1.18
N GLY A 47 13.40 6.33 -0.36
CA GLY A 47 13.95 6.86 0.88
C GLY A 47 13.55 6.03 2.11
N PRO A 48 13.61 6.60 3.32
CA PRO A 48 13.53 5.89 4.59
C PRO A 48 12.08 5.52 4.99
N TYR A 49 11.37 4.84 4.10
CA TYR A 49 10.01 4.36 4.30
C TYR A 49 9.96 2.83 4.24
N TRP A 50 9.00 2.26 4.98
CA TRP A 50 8.62 0.88 4.82
C TRP A 50 7.39 0.75 3.93
N HIS A 51 7.42 -0.27 3.07
CA HIS A 51 6.34 -0.61 2.17
C HIS A 51 5.93 -2.06 2.40
N PRO A 52 4.73 -2.33 2.92
CA PRO A 52 4.19 -3.69 2.86
C PRO A 52 3.95 -4.03 1.38
N ILE A 53 4.45 -5.17 0.92
CA ILE A 53 4.37 -5.57 -0.51
C ILE A 53 3.67 -6.91 -0.72
N ALA A 54 3.52 -7.69 0.35
CA ALA A 54 2.80 -8.96 0.36
C ALA A 54 2.43 -9.36 1.79
N HIS A 55 1.62 -10.40 1.91
CA HIS A 55 1.46 -11.19 3.12
C HIS A 55 2.11 -12.58 2.91
N ARG A 56 2.62 -13.21 3.98
CA ARG A 56 3.28 -14.53 3.94
C ARG A 56 2.42 -15.63 3.31
N ALA A 57 1.09 -15.50 3.43
CA ALA A 57 0.11 -16.38 2.80
C ALA A 57 0.19 -16.38 1.26
N GLU A 58 0.76 -15.33 0.65
CA GLU A 58 1.04 -15.27 -0.78
C GLU A 58 2.28 -16.08 -1.19
N LEU A 59 3.07 -16.57 -0.22
CA LEU A 59 4.25 -17.42 -0.37
C LEU A 59 4.14 -18.63 0.59
N ALA A 60 3.09 -19.45 0.45
CA ALA A 60 2.78 -20.49 1.43
C ALA A 60 3.77 -21.69 1.44
N GLU A 61 4.42 -21.98 0.31
CA GLU A 61 5.27 -23.16 0.15
C GLU A 61 6.75 -22.77 0.05
N THR A 62 7.66 -23.66 0.47
CA THR A 62 9.11 -23.49 0.27
C THR A 62 9.42 -23.27 -1.21
N ASN A 63 10.35 -22.37 -1.52
CA ASN A 63 10.69 -21.94 -2.88
C ASN A 63 9.57 -21.19 -3.61
N ALA A 64 8.45 -20.87 -2.96
CA ALA A 64 7.47 -19.98 -3.54
C ALA A 64 8.11 -18.61 -3.80
N PHE A 65 7.79 -18.03 -4.95
CA PHE A 65 8.19 -16.68 -5.29
C PHE A 65 6.98 -15.87 -5.73
N ARG A 66 7.11 -14.55 -5.61
CA ARG A 66 6.14 -13.59 -6.13
C ARG A 66 6.84 -12.34 -6.63
N THR A 67 6.39 -11.82 -7.77
CA THR A 67 6.92 -10.57 -8.33
C THR A 67 5.97 -9.41 -8.06
N ARG A 68 6.55 -8.26 -7.70
CA ARG A 68 5.84 -7.00 -7.42
C ARG A 68 6.64 -5.84 -7.98
N TRP A 69 6.12 -4.65 -7.77
CA TRP A 69 6.80 -3.40 -8.09
C TRP A 69 6.67 -2.47 -6.89
N LEU A 70 7.76 -1.81 -6.55
CA LEU A 70 7.76 -0.65 -5.66
C LEU A 70 8.02 0.57 -6.52
N ALA A 71 6.97 1.38 -6.72
CA ALA A 71 6.95 2.38 -7.79
C ALA A 71 7.38 1.78 -9.14
N ASP A 72 8.53 2.20 -9.69
CA ASP A 72 9.08 1.70 -10.96
C ASP A 72 10.15 0.60 -10.80
N VAL A 73 10.45 0.17 -9.57
CA VAL A 73 11.45 -0.86 -9.28
C VAL A 73 10.79 -2.24 -9.22
N PRO A 74 11.16 -3.19 -10.10
CA PRO A 74 10.61 -4.53 -10.07
C PRO A 74 11.25 -5.34 -8.93
N LEU A 75 10.41 -6.03 -8.17
CA LEU A 75 10.80 -6.82 -7.00
C LEU A 75 10.55 -8.31 -7.23
N LEU A 76 11.44 -9.14 -6.70
CA LEU A 76 11.33 -10.60 -6.64
C LEU A 76 11.37 -11.02 -5.16
N MET A 77 10.23 -11.42 -4.63
CA MET A 77 10.11 -11.99 -3.28
C MET A 77 10.19 -13.49 -3.35
N VAL A 78 10.85 -14.12 -2.38
CA VAL A 78 11.09 -15.56 -2.33
C VAL A 78 10.98 -16.03 -0.88
N ARG A 79 10.30 -17.16 -0.64
CA ARG A 79 10.50 -17.99 0.55
C ARG A 79 11.62 -18.98 0.24
N ASP A 80 12.79 -18.75 0.80
CA ASP A 80 13.97 -19.57 0.50
C ASP A 80 13.89 -20.98 1.14
N GLY A 81 14.93 -21.79 0.93
CA GLY A 81 15.01 -23.15 1.46
C GLY A 81 15.15 -23.24 2.98
N ASP A 82 15.54 -22.13 3.63
CA ASP A 82 15.69 -22.01 5.08
C ASP A 82 14.44 -21.40 5.74
N ASP A 83 13.32 -21.36 5.00
CA ASP A 83 12.04 -20.77 5.40
C ASP A 83 12.09 -19.26 5.67
N ARG A 84 13.06 -18.55 5.07
CA ARG A 84 13.19 -17.10 5.21
C ARG A 84 12.59 -16.39 4.02
N ILE A 85 11.87 -15.29 4.29
CA ILE A 85 11.41 -14.39 3.26
C ILE A 85 12.53 -13.43 2.89
N ARG A 86 12.85 -13.39 1.59
CA ARG A 86 13.82 -12.46 1.00
C ARG A 86 13.19 -11.68 -0.13
N VAL A 87 13.68 -10.47 -0.35
CA VAL A 87 13.21 -9.62 -1.43
C VAL A 87 14.39 -9.01 -2.15
N PHE A 88 14.44 -9.22 -3.46
CA PHE A 88 15.49 -8.72 -4.33
C PHE A 88 14.94 -7.73 -5.34
N VAL A 89 15.78 -6.82 -5.82
CA VAL A 89 15.52 -6.15 -7.09
C VAL A 89 15.55 -7.22 -8.19
N ASN A 90 14.45 -7.36 -8.94
CA ASN A 90 14.28 -8.35 -10.00
C ASN A 90 15.06 -7.93 -11.26
N SER A 91 16.38 -7.95 -11.14
CA SER A 91 17.32 -7.45 -12.15
C SER A 91 18.60 -8.27 -12.09
N CYS A 92 18.97 -8.88 -13.22
CA CYS A 92 20.19 -9.67 -13.34
C CYS A 92 21.43 -8.81 -13.09
N ALA A 93 22.32 -9.27 -12.20
CA ALA A 93 23.58 -8.59 -11.88
C ALA A 93 24.54 -8.37 -13.08
N HIS A 94 24.33 -9.06 -14.21
CA HIS A 94 25.19 -8.90 -15.40
C HIS A 94 24.84 -7.66 -16.24
N ARG A 95 23.60 -7.58 -16.76
CA ARG A 95 23.17 -6.49 -17.66
C ARG A 95 21.79 -5.93 -17.32
N GLY A 96 21.30 -6.20 -16.11
CA GLY A 96 20.04 -5.65 -15.62
C GLY A 96 18.77 -6.24 -16.25
N THR A 97 18.85 -7.39 -16.94
CA THR A 97 17.66 -8.05 -17.48
C THR A 97 16.75 -8.51 -16.34
N MET A 98 15.47 -8.18 -16.42
CA MET A 98 14.46 -8.71 -15.48
C MET A 98 14.46 -10.23 -15.52
N LEU A 99 14.60 -10.87 -14.36
CA LEU A 99 14.80 -12.32 -14.27
C LEU A 99 13.50 -13.09 -14.40
N GLU A 100 12.48 -12.68 -13.64
CA GLU A 100 11.20 -13.39 -13.58
C GLU A 100 10.05 -12.46 -13.95
N GLN A 101 9.22 -12.89 -14.90
CA GLN A 101 8.06 -12.13 -15.38
C GLN A 101 6.75 -12.72 -14.89
N ARG A 102 6.74 -13.98 -14.46
CA ARG A 102 5.58 -14.61 -13.83
C ARG A 102 5.28 -13.88 -12.52
N ARG A 103 4.00 -13.74 -12.24
CA ARG A 103 3.50 -13.07 -11.02
C ARG A 103 3.82 -13.86 -9.77
N CYS A 104 3.79 -15.18 -9.86
CA CYS A 104 4.11 -16.11 -8.79
C CYS A 104 4.47 -17.48 -9.36
N GLY A 105 5.00 -18.34 -8.49
CA GLY A 105 5.29 -19.73 -8.80
C GLY A 105 6.19 -20.33 -7.72
N VAL A 106 6.78 -21.49 -8.02
CA VAL A 106 7.78 -22.15 -7.18
C VAL A 106 9.06 -22.32 -8.00
N ALA A 107 10.21 -21.90 -7.47
CA ALA A 107 11.50 -21.99 -8.14
C ALA A 107 12.66 -21.98 -7.14
N GLU A 108 13.56 -22.97 -7.24
CA GLU A 108 14.82 -23.01 -6.48
C GLU A 108 15.89 -22.08 -7.07
N ARG A 109 15.77 -21.74 -8.36
CA ARG A 109 16.73 -20.90 -9.09
C ARG A 109 16.04 -20.04 -10.12
N PHE A 110 16.65 -18.89 -10.42
CA PHE A 110 16.20 -17.93 -11.41
C PHE A 110 17.26 -17.82 -12.52
N GLU A 111 16.88 -18.15 -13.75
CA GLU A 111 17.77 -18.08 -14.91
C GLU A 111 17.48 -16.81 -15.72
N CYS A 112 18.52 -15.99 -15.94
CA CYS A 112 18.43 -14.82 -16.80
C CYS A 112 18.23 -15.23 -18.27
N PRO A 113 17.17 -14.75 -18.95
CA PRO A 113 16.87 -15.16 -20.32
C PRO A 113 17.89 -14.65 -21.34
N TYR A 114 18.73 -13.67 -20.98
CA TYR A 114 19.69 -13.07 -21.91
C TYR A 114 20.96 -13.92 -22.07
N HIS A 115 21.71 -14.12 -20.99
CA HIS A 115 23.01 -14.82 -21.02
C HIS A 115 23.04 -16.07 -20.15
N ARG A 116 21.88 -16.52 -19.64
CA ARG A 116 21.75 -17.73 -18.81
C ARG A 116 22.57 -17.68 -17.52
N TRP A 117 22.72 -16.48 -16.96
CA TRP A 117 23.22 -16.32 -15.61
C TRP A 117 22.17 -16.84 -14.64
N LEU A 118 22.58 -17.71 -13.73
CA LEU A 118 21.73 -18.43 -12.82
C LEU A 118 21.94 -17.91 -11.41
N PHE A 119 20.85 -17.70 -10.69
CA PHE A 119 20.85 -17.24 -9.30
C PHE A 119 20.04 -18.23 -8.46
N ASN A 120 20.50 -18.53 -7.25
CA ASN A 120 19.71 -19.33 -6.31
C ASN A 120 18.55 -18.51 -5.73
N ASN A 121 17.60 -19.17 -5.09
CA ASN A 121 16.48 -18.55 -4.37
C ASN A 121 16.91 -17.62 -3.22
N ASP A 122 18.14 -17.77 -2.71
CA ASP A 122 18.78 -16.87 -1.75
C ASP A 122 19.51 -15.67 -2.41
N GLY A 123 19.38 -15.52 -3.73
CA GLY A 123 19.94 -14.41 -4.50
C GLY A 123 21.41 -14.56 -4.88
N ARG A 124 22.13 -15.58 -4.40
CA ARG A 124 23.54 -15.78 -4.75
C ARG A 124 23.70 -16.20 -6.19
N PHE A 125 24.78 -15.72 -6.83
CA PHE A 125 25.21 -16.21 -8.13
C PHE A 125 25.47 -17.73 -8.06
N ALA A 126 24.79 -18.50 -8.90
CA ALA A 126 24.91 -19.95 -8.95
C ALA A 126 25.76 -20.42 -10.13
N GLY A 127 25.82 -19.63 -11.21
CA GLY A 127 26.64 -19.97 -12.37
C GLY A 127 26.28 -19.19 -13.63
N ALA A 128 27.15 -19.31 -14.63
CA ALA A 128 26.94 -18.73 -15.95
C ALA A 128 27.76 -19.50 -17.01
N PRO A 129 27.34 -19.45 -18.29
CA PRO A 129 28.12 -20.02 -19.39
C PRO A 129 29.53 -19.40 -19.49
N ARG A 130 30.49 -20.20 -20.00
CA ARG A 130 31.88 -19.77 -20.28
C ARG A 130 32.66 -19.24 -19.07
N ARG A 131 32.31 -19.67 -17.85
CA ARG A 131 32.95 -19.24 -16.59
C ARG A 131 34.49 -19.30 -16.59
N MET A 132 35.09 -20.31 -17.23
CA MET A 132 36.56 -20.45 -17.34
C MET A 132 37.24 -19.30 -18.12
N GLN A 133 36.46 -18.47 -18.82
CA GLN A 133 36.93 -17.37 -19.66
C GLN A 133 36.53 -16.01 -19.06
N PHE A 134 36.04 -15.99 -17.83
CA PHE A 134 35.75 -14.76 -17.13
C PHE A 134 37.05 -14.00 -16.81
N ARG A 135 36.89 -12.71 -16.55
CA ARG A 135 37.99 -11.83 -16.16
C ARG A 135 38.70 -12.38 -14.91
N PRO A 136 40.03 -12.23 -14.77
CA PRO A 136 40.79 -12.82 -13.66
C PRO A 136 40.38 -12.35 -12.26
N ASP A 137 39.76 -11.18 -12.16
CA ASP A 137 39.25 -10.53 -10.96
C ASP A 137 37.77 -10.84 -10.68
N PHE A 138 37.14 -11.76 -11.41
CA PHE A 138 35.75 -12.16 -11.16
C PHE A 138 35.62 -12.86 -9.80
N ARG A 139 34.71 -12.36 -8.95
CA ARG A 139 34.32 -12.96 -7.67
C ARG A 139 32.82 -13.17 -7.65
N GLU A 140 32.34 -14.34 -7.26
CA GLU A 140 30.89 -14.63 -7.30
C GLU A 140 30.08 -13.71 -6.39
N GLU A 141 30.69 -13.35 -5.26
CA GLU A 141 30.10 -12.48 -4.25
C GLU A 141 29.70 -11.10 -4.80
N ASP A 142 30.42 -10.61 -5.82
CA ASP A 142 30.16 -9.30 -6.44
C ASP A 142 28.95 -9.32 -7.40
N TYR A 143 28.40 -10.51 -7.69
CA TYR A 143 27.33 -10.69 -8.68
C TYR A 143 26.08 -11.38 -8.09
N GLY A 144 25.83 -11.24 -6.79
CA GLY A 144 24.54 -11.58 -6.20
C GLY A 144 23.42 -10.64 -6.66
N LEU A 145 22.16 -11.05 -6.47
CA LEU A 145 21.03 -10.15 -6.61
C LEU A 145 21.07 -9.10 -5.49
N ARG A 146 20.67 -7.86 -5.81
CA ARG A 146 20.54 -6.80 -4.80
C ARG A 146 19.36 -7.13 -3.89
N GLU A 147 19.65 -7.62 -2.69
CA GLU A 147 18.69 -7.83 -1.61
C GLU A 147 18.28 -6.48 -1.00
N LEU A 148 17.02 -6.34 -0.61
CA LEU A 148 16.47 -5.18 0.09
C LEU A 148 16.32 -5.48 1.58
N HIS A 149 16.14 -4.44 2.40
CA HIS A 149 15.77 -4.64 3.80
C HIS A 149 14.37 -5.22 3.87
N VAL A 150 14.20 -6.30 4.65
CA VAL A 150 12.93 -7.01 4.81
C VAL A 150 12.65 -7.20 6.30
N VAL A 151 11.40 -6.92 6.69
CA VAL A 151 10.86 -7.30 8.00
C VAL A 151 9.51 -7.97 7.78
N GLU A 152 9.32 -9.13 8.42
CA GLU A 152 8.00 -9.74 8.52
C GLU A 152 7.37 -9.38 9.87
N SER A 153 6.16 -8.82 9.87
CA SER A 153 5.39 -8.55 11.09
C SER A 153 3.92 -8.90 10.87
N TRP A 154 3.36 -9.73 11.74
CA TRP A 154 1.97 -10.23 11.66
C TRP A 154 1.63 -10.80 10.28
N GLY A 155 2.61 -11.48 9.67
CA GLY A 155 2.52 -12.03 8.32
C GLY A 155 2.65 -11.02 7.18
N LEU A 156 2.62 -9.70 7.43
CA LEU A 156 2.94 -8.69 6.41
C LEU A 156 4.44 -8.64 6.17
N ILE A 157 4.82 -8.59 4.88
CA ILE A 157 6.20 -8.49 4.42
C ILE A 157 6.46 -7.04 4.04
N PHE A 158 7.20 -6.33 4.88
CA PHE A 158 7.64 -4.97 4.68
C PHE A 158 9.00 -4.94 4.01
N VAL A 159 9.18 -4.01 3.07
CA VAL A 159 10.47 -3.73 2.46
C VAL A 159 10.81 -2.26 2.51
N SER A 160 12.10 -1.96 2.60
CA SER A 160 12.63 -0.62 2.36
C SER A 160 13.74 -0.68 1.32
N MET A 161 13.83 0.38 0.52
CA MET A 161 14.91 0.61 -0.43
C MET A 161 16.04 1.50 0.11
N ASP A 162 15.80 2.10 1.27
CA ASP A 162 16.83 2.79 2.03
C ASP A 162 17.83 1.76 2.58
N ASP A 163 19.11 2.16 2.64
CA ASP A 163 20.17 1.30 3.16
C ASP A 163 20.20 1.30 4.71
N GLU A 164 19.55 2.29 5.34
CA GLU A 164 19.43 2.44 6.79
C GLU A 164 17.99 2.85 7.18
N PRO A 165 16.98 1.99 6.91
CA PRO A 165 15.59 2.34 7.22
C PRO A 165 15.38 2.48 8.73
N PRO A 166 14.40 3.31 9.16
CA PRO A 166 14.04 3.40 10.57
C PRO A 166 13.58 2.05 11.12
N PRO A 167 13.65 1.80 12.43
CA PRO A 167 13.00 0.64 13.03
C PRO A 167 11.52 0.58 12.64
N LEU A 168 11.01 -0.62 12.35
CA LEU A 168 9.62 -0.76 11.88
C LEU A 168 8.60 -0.23 12.90
N ASP A 169 8.83 -0.44 14.19
CA ASP A 169 7.94 0.05 15.25
C ASP A 169 7.89 1.59 15.30
N ASP A 170 9.03 2.25 15.09
CA ASP A 170 9.11 3.72 15.02
C ASP A 170 8.39 4.26 13.77
N PHE A 171 8.47 3.53 12.66
CA PHE A 171 7.73 3.87 11.44
C PHE A 171 6.22 3.74 11.63
N LEU A 172 5.77 2.62 12.20
CA LEU A 172 4.34 2.33 12.37
C LEU A 172 3.69 3.19 13.45
N GLY A 173 4.42 3.50 14.53
CA GLY A 173 3.90 4.23 15.69
C GLY A 173 2.59 3.66 16.21
N ASP A 174 1.63 4.53 16.52
CA ASP A 174 0.32 4.13 17.06
C ASP A 174 -0.52 3.25 16.10
N SER A 175 -0.18 3.19 14.81
CA SER A 175 -0.87 2.33 13.84
C SER A 175 -0.44 0.86 13.95
N ALA A 176 0.64 0.54 14.68
CA ALA A 176 1.08 -0.83 14.91
C ALA A 176 0.00 -1.71 15.55
N GLY A 177 -0.69 -1.21 16.58
CA GLY A 177 -1.75 -1.94 17.29
C GLY A 177 -2.95 -2.27 16.39
N PRO A 178 -3.58 -1.27 15.74
CA PRO A 178 -4.64 -1.49 14.76
C PRO A 178 -4.24 -2.44 13.62
N LEU A 179 -3.01 -2.30 13.12
CA LEU A 179 -2.51 -3.12 12.04
C LEU A 179 -2.34 -4.59 12.45
N ARG A 180 -1.78 -4.82 13.63
CA ARG A 180 -1.68 -6.14 14.26
C ARG A 180 -3.06 -6.80 14.41
N ASP A 181 -4.04 -6.06 14.90
CA ASP A 181 -5.43 -6.54 15.06
C ASP A 181 -6.09 -6.87 13.71
N CYS A 182 -5.86 -6.07 12.67
CA CYS A 182 -6.30 -6.40 11.31
C CYS A 182 -5.74 -7.75 10.82
N MET A 183 -4.52 -8.09 11.21
CA MET A 183 -3.79 -9.28 10.78
C MET A 183 -3.90 -10.47 11.77
N LEU A 184 -4.84 -10.44 12.71
CA LEU A 184 -5.09 -11.51 13.70
C LEU A 184 -3.96 -11.75 14.71
N ASP A 185 -3.15 -10.74 15.03
CA ASP A 185 -1.99 -10.83 15.92
C ASP A 185 -0.83 -11.70 15.39
N ASP A 186 -1.08 -12.93 15.00
CA ASP A 186 -0.06 -13.86 14.53
C ASP A 186 0.13 -13.84 13.01
N GLY A 187 -0.86 -13.36 12.24
CA GLY A 187 -0.86 -13.40 10.77
C GLY A 187 -1.43 -14.69 10.18
N ASP A 188 -2.24 -15.46 10.91
CA ASP A 188 -2.81 -16.75 10.47
C ASP A 188 -3.98 -16.57 9.49
N LEU A 189 -3.63 -15.93 8.38
CA LEU A 189 -4.47 -15.66 7.24
C LEU A 189 -4.13 -16.59 6.08
N THR A 190 -5.14 -16.90 5.27
CA THR A 190 -5.01 -17.59 3.99
C THR A 190 -5.44 -16.67 2.84
N LEU A 191 -4.77 -16.80 1.69
CA LEU A 191 -5.06 -16.00 0.51
C LEU A 191 -6.37 -16.47 -0.15
N LEU A 192 -7.36 -15.58 -0.26
CA LEU A 192 -8.61 -15.84 -0.99
C LEU A 192 -8.50 -15.45 -2.46
N GLY A 193 -7.73 -14.41 -2.76
CA GLY A 193 -7.54 -13.94 -4.13
C GLY A 193 -7.13 -12.48 -4.21
N TYR A 194 -7.12 -11.95 -5.43
CA TYR A 194 -6.74 -10.56 -5.69
C TYR A 194 -7.51 -9.95 -6.85
N GLN A 195 -7.65 -8.63 -6.82
CA GLN A 195 -8.16 -7.82 -7.92
C GLN A 195 -7.23 -6.63 -8.12
N THR A 196 -6.97 -6.26 -9.37
CA THR A 196 -6.09 -5.13 -9.70
C THR A 196 -6.85 -4.14 -10.56
N VAL A 197 -6.79 -2.86 -10.17
CA VAL A 197 -7.37 -1.74 -10.91
C VAL A 197 -6.32 -0.66 -11.08
N VAL A 198 -6.47 0.16 -12.12
CA VAL A 198 -5.71 1.39 -12.29
C VAL A 198 -6.67 2.56 -12.22
N PHE A 199 -6.52 3.39 -11.19
CA PHE A 199 -7.24 4.65 -11.07
C PHE A 199 -6.58 5.72 -11.94
N GLN A 200 -7.39 6.58 -12.55
CA GLN A 200 -6.93 7.77 -13.28
C GLN A 200 -6.78 8.92 -12.27
N SER A 201 -5.93 8.70 -11.26
CA SER A 201 -5.65 9.67 -10.21
C SER A 201 -4.23 9.54 -9.69
N ASN A 202 -3.73 10.65 -9.18
CA ASN A 202 -2.50 10.71 -8.41
C ASN A 202 -2.60 9.82 -7.15
N TRP A 203 -1.48 9.21 -6.76
CA TRP A 203 -1.41 8.29 -5.63
C TRP A 203 -1.77 8.96 -4.30
N LYS A 204 -1.48 10.27 -4.16
CA LYS A 204 -1.83 11.06 -2.97
C LYS A 204 -3.33 11.19 -2.81
N THR A 205 -4.07 11.43 -3.90
CA THR A 205 -5.54 11.47 -3.88
C THR A 205 -6.15 10.14 -3.46
N TYR A 206 -5.53 9.01 -3.83
CA TYR A 206 -5.98 7.70 -3.39
C TYR A 206 -5.78 7.49 -1.88
N ILE A 207 -4.61 7.84 -1.33
CA ILE A 207 -4.33 7.59 0.09
C ILE A 207 -4.93 8.64 1.02
N ASP A 208 -5.25 9.84 0.51
CA ASP A 208 -5.93 10.91 1.24
C ASP A 208 -7.41 10.65 1.51
N ASN A 209 -7.94 9.51 1.07
CA ASN A 209 -9.31 9.09 1.31
C ASN A 209 -9.62 9.10 2.82
N ASP A 210 -10.23 10.20 3.26
CA ASP A 210 -10.60 10.48 4.65
C ASP A 210 -11.97 9.90 5.01
N PRO A 211 -12.35 9.85 6.29
CA PRO A 211 -13.68 9.35 6.67
C PRO A 211 -14.81 10.37 6.51
N TYR A 212 -14.55 11.64 6.18
CA TYR A 212 -15.57 12.68 6.07
C TYR A 212 -16.54 12.42 4.91
N HIS A 213 -16.03 11.91 3.79
CA HIS A 213 -16.87 11.57 2.64
C HIS A 213 -17.74 10.33 2.88
N ALA A 214 -17.36 9.42 3.79
CA ALA A 214 -17.98 8.10 3.88
C ALA A 214 -19.52 8.12 4.04
N PRO A 215 -20.12 8.88 4.98
CA PRO A 215 -21.58 8.97 5.10
C PRO A 215 -22.27 9.79 3.99
N LEU A 216 -21.51 10.52 3.16
CA LEU A 216 -22.01 11.44 2.14
C LEU A 216 -21.95 10.85 0.73
N LEU A 217 -20.86 10.16 0.42
CA LEU A 217 -20.56 9.59 -0.89
C LEU A 217 -21.16 8.21 -1.04
N HIS A 218 -21.03 7.35 -0.02
CA HIS A 218 -21.37 5.94 -0.17
C HIS A 218 -22.88 5.71 -0.16
N SER A 219 -23.49 5.64 -1.34
CA SER A 219 -24.94 5.50 -1.49
C SER A 219 -25.46 4.23 -0.83
N ALA A 220 -24.64 3.18 -0.74
CA ALA A 220 -24.95 1.93 -0.08
C ALA A 220 -25.39 2.12 1.38
N PHE A 221 -24.76 3.02 2.14
CA PHE A 221 -25.15 3.27 3.54
C PHE A 221 -26.58 3.78 3.64
N LYS A 222 -26.99 4.67 2.73
CA LYS A 222 -28.36 5.17 2.66
C LYS A 222 -29.36 4.12 2.18
N LEU A 223 -29.03 3.44 1.07
CA LEU A 223 -29.93 2.46 0.43
C LEU A 223 -30.18 1.24 1.33
N LEU A 224 -29.17 0.83 2.09
CA LEU A 224 -29.24 -0.31 3.01
C LEU A 224 -29.63 0.10 4.42
N ASN A 225 -29.86 1.39 4.70
CA ASN A 225 -30.02 1.91 6.06
C ASN A 225 -28.93 1.40 7.02
N TRP A 226 -27.70 1.30 6.51
CA TRP A 226 -26.57 0.76 7.24
C TRP A 226 -25.86 1.89 7.98
N GLN A 227 -25.79 1.76 9.31
CA GLN A 227 -25.28 2.80 10.20
C GLN A 227 -23.97 2.37 10.84
N GLY A 228 -23.00 3.29 10.81
CA GLY A 228 -21.82 3.21 11.66
C GLY A 228 -22.17 3.55 13.11
N GLY A 229 -21.41 2.99 14.04
CA GLY A 229 -21.39 3.36 15.44
C GLY A 229 -20.35 4.43 15.75
N ASN A 230 -20.07 4.60 17.04
CA ASN A 230 -18.98 5.44 17.50
C ASN A 230 -17.64 4.79 17.21
N GLY A 231 -16.59 5.61 17.22
CA GLY A 231 -15.26 5.17 16.92
C GLY A 231 -14.22 6.26 17.10
N ASP A 232 -12.99 5.86 16.89
CA ASP A 232 -11.79 6.61 17.18
C ASP A 232 -10.97 6.78 15.90
N ILE A 233 -10.21 7.86 15.86
CA ILE A 233 -9.21 8.11 14.81
C ILE A 233 -7.85 8.32 15.46
N LEU A 234 -6.85 7.59 14.96
CA LEU A 234 -5.47 7.67 15.39
C LEU A 234 -4.62 8.17 14.23
N VAL A 235 -3.66 9.05 14.53
CA VAL A 235 -2.69 9.55 13.57
C VAL A 235 -1.30 9.35 14.15
N SER A 236 -0.49 8.50 13.51
CA SER A 236 0.87 8.21 13.98
C SER A 236 1.83 9.30 13.50
N GLU A 237 2.62 9.84 14.42
CA GLU A 237 3.72 10.76 14.10
C GLU A 237 5.02 9.98 13.84
N PRO A 238 5.94 10.51 12.99
CA PRO A 238 5.74 11.67 12.13
C PRO A 238 4.97 11.33 10.85
N TYR A 239 4.92 10.06 10.44
CA TYR A 239 4.50 9.64 9.09
C TYR A 239 3.04 9.88 8.73
N GLY A 240 2.17 10.29 9.66
CA GLY A 240 0.77 10.59 9.41
C GLY A 240 -0.05 9.36 8.99
N HIS A 241 0.33 8.17 9.48
CA HIS A 241 -0.48 6.97 9.30
C HIS A 241 -1.83 7.16 10.00
N MET A 242 -2.92 6.88 9.31
CA MET A 242 -4.26 7.10 9.84
C MET A 242 -4.92 5.74 10.10
N SER A 243 -5.43 5.54 11.31
CA SER A 243 -6.21 4.36 11.68
C SER A 243 -7.58 4.79 12.20
N ILE A 244 -8.64 4.32 11.55
CA ILE A 244 -10.03 4.62 11.92
C ILE A 244 -10.65 3.32 12.44
N LEU A 245 -11.14 3.37 13.67
CA LEU A 245 -11.66 2.20 14.39
C LEU A 245 -13.08 2.51 14.84
N TYR A 246 -14.08 1.79 14.34
CA TYR A 246 -15.47 2.08 14.70
C TYR A 246 -16.30 0.82 14.82
N ASP A 247 -17.33 0.86 15.65
CA ASP A 247 -18.29 -0.24 15.72
C ASP A 247 -19.23 -0.20 14.52
N SER A 248 -19.51 -1.36 13.93
CA SER A 248 -20.48 -1.53 12.85
C SER A 248 -21.73 -2.23 13.38
N GLN A 249 -22.89 -1.63 13.12
CA GLN A 249 -24.15 -2.30 13.43
C GLN A 249 -24.41 -3.41 12.41
N PRO A 250 -24.95 -4.56 12.84
CA PRO A 250 -25.38 -5.59 11.90
C PRO A 250 -26.40 -5.03 10.91
N TYR A 251 -26.23 -5.36 9.64
CA TYR A 251 -27.21 -5.01 8.62
C TYR A 251 -28.55 -5.69 8.92
N VAL A 252 -29.62 -4.91 8.91
CA VAL A 252 -31.01 -5.39 8.99
C VAL A 252 -31.60 -5.38 7.60
N ASP A 253 -31.94 -6.57 7.08
CA ASP A 253 -32.49 -6.72 5.74
C ASP A 253 -33.75 -5.87 5.56
N ASN A 254 -33.67 -4.91 4.63
CA ASN A 254 -34.74 -3.99 4.28
C ASN A 254 -35.39 -4.34 2.92
N GLY A 255 -35.05 -5.49 2.35
CA GLY A 255 -35.57 -5.98 1.06
C GLY A 255 -34.99 -5.30 -0.17
N PHE A 256 -33.95 -4.45 -0.02
CA PHE A 256 -33.32 -3.77 -1.15
C PHE A 256 -32.41 -4.70 -1.96
N LEU A 257 -31.67 -5.58 -1.29
CA LEU A 257 -30.73 -6.51 -1.93
C LEU A 257 -31.44 -7.81 -2.31
N ALA A 258 -31.18 -8.30 -3.51
CA ALA A 258 -31.60 -9.64 -3.92
C ALA A 258 -30.85 -10.75 -3.15
N ASP A 259 -29.60 -10.47 -2.75
CA ASP A 259 -28.78 -11.34 -1.91
C ASP A 259 -28.19 -10.50 -0.76
N PRO A 260 -28.76 -10.55 0.46
CA PRO A 260 -28.26 -9.78 1.60
C PRO A 260 -26.91 -10.29 2.13
N SER A 261 -26.50 -11.50 1.76
CA SER A 261 -25.25 -12.10 2.28
C SER A 261 -23.97 -11.36 1.86
N VAL A 262 -24.06 -10.43 0.90
CA VAL A 262 -22.96 -9.54 0.52
C VAL A 262 -22.64 -8.48 1.58
N VAL A 263 -23.53 -8.27 2.55
CA VAL A 263 -23.36 -7.33 3.69
C VAL A 263 -23.73 -7.95 5.05
N THR A 264 -24.43 -9.09 5.08
CA THR A 264 -24.71 -9.81 6.32
C THR A 264 -23.44 -10.40 6.90
N ARG A 265 -23.12 -10.03 8.14
CA ARG A 265 -21.98 -10.60 8.88
C ARG A 265 -22.27 -12.03 9.33
N MET A 266 -21.34 -12.94 9.10
CA MET A 266 -21.35 -14.30 9.65
C MET A 266 -20.48 -14.42 10.91
N GLY A 267 -19.39 -13.65 10.99
CA GLY A 267 -18.54 -13.56 12.17
C GLY A 267 -19.12 -12.74 13.32
N ASP A 268 -18.44 -12.76 14.44
CA ASP A 268 -18.77 -12.01 15.65
C ASP A 268 -18.10 -10.62 15.72
N ASP A 269 -17.07 -10.39 14.91
CA ASP A 269 -16.31 -9.14 14.90
C ASP A 269 -17.14 -7.95 14.43
N SER A 270 -17.57 -7.12 15.38
CA SER A 270 -18.35 -5.92 15.12
C SER A 270 -17.54 -4.70 14.77
N ARG A 271 -16.22 -4.73 14.98
CA ARG A 271 -15.41 -3.52 14.85
C ARG A 271 -14.78 -3.45 13.46
N ALA A 272 -14.92 -2.30 12.82
CA ALA A 272 -14.25 -1.99 11.58
C ALA A 272 -12.89 -1.36 11.89
N ARG A 273 -11.89 -1.72 11.09
CA ARG A 273 -10.57 -1.10 11.07
C ARG A 273 -10.27 -0.69 9.65
N VAL A 274 -10.02 0.61 9.45
CA VAL A 274 -9.60 1.18 8.18
C VAL A 274 -8.30 1.92 8.42
N ILE A 275 -7.22 1.46 7.81
CA ILE A 275 -5.88 1.98 8.03
C ILE A 275 -5.34 2.49 6.70
N ALA A 276 -4.97 3.77 6.65
CA ALA A 276 -4.17 4.37 5.60
C ALA A 276 -2.72 4.44 6.08
N LEU A 277 -1.97 3.37 5.78
CA LEU A 277 -0.54 3.30 6.05
C LEU A 277 0.21 4.06 4.96
N ARG A 278 0.77 5.21 5.33
CA ARG A 278 1.52 6.07 4.41
C ARG A 278 2.80 5.33 3.94
N PRO A 279 3.20 5.52 2.67
CA PRO A 279 2.67 6.51 1.75
C PRO A 279 1.41 6.08 0.99
N VAL A 280 1.11 4.79 0.83
CA VAL A 280 0.10 4.39 -0.17
C VAL A 280 -0.64 3.08 0.13
N THR A 281 -0.49 2.46 1.29
CA THR A 281 -1.14 1.18 1.57
C THR A 281 -2.45 1.38 2.33
N GLY A 282 -3.55 0.86 1.78
CA GLY A 282 -4.82 0.79 2.48
C GLY A 282 -5.02 -0.60 3.08
N ILE A 283 -5.47 -0.71 4.34
CA ILE A 283 -5.71 -1.98 5.01
C ILE A 283 -7.08 -1.90 5.67
N VAL A 284 -7.95 -2.85 5.35
CA VAL A 284 -9.33 -2.83 5.83
C VAL A 284 -9.71 -4.19 6.37
N ARG A 285 -10.18 -4.20 7.61
CA ARG A 285 -10.93 -5.31 8.21
C ARG A 285 -12.31 -4.79 8.58
N HIS A 286 -13.32 -5.19 7.82
CA HIS A 286 -14.69 -4.73 8.03
C HIS A 286 -15.69 -5.80 7.57
N VAL A 287 -16.69 -6.05 8.40
CA VAL A 287 -17.58 -7.22 8.27
C VAL A 287 -16.73 -8.49 8.24
N ASP A 288 -16.92 -9.40 7.28
CA ASP A 288 -16.11 -10.62 7.16
C ASP A 288 -14.99 -10.47 6.12
N THR A 289 -14.68 -9.25 5.70
CA THR A 289 -13.62 -8.99 4.72
C THR A 289 -12.36 -8.48 5.40
N ILE A 290 -11.24 -9.14 5.11
CA ILE A 290 -9.89 -8.67 5.42
C ILE A 290 -9.21 -8.40 4.08
N ASN A 291 -8.79 -7.16 3.83
CA ASN A 291 -8.06 -6.81 2.63
C ASN A 291 -6.87 -5.90 2.89
N VAL A 292 -5.83 -6.10 2.07
CA VAL A 292 -4.69 -5.20 1.95
C VAL A 292 -4.63 -4.71 0.50
N ARG A 293 -4.59 -3.39 0.35
CA ARG A 293 -4.56 -2.66 -0.91
C ARG A 293 -3.15 -2.16 -1.13
N TYR A 294 -2.36 -2.96 -1.85
CA TYR A 294 -1.01 -2.60 -2.26
C TYR A 294 -1.09 -1.68 -3.48
N ALA A 295 -0.86 -0.40 -3.28
CA ALA A 295 -0.86 0.57 -4.36
C ALA A 295 0.56 0.94 -4.80
N ARG A 296 0.67 1.40 -6.04
CA ARG A 296 1.89 2.03 -6.56
C ARG A 296 1.54 3.15 -7.52
N PRO A 297 2.30 4.26 -7.50
CA PRO A 297 2.16 5.26 -8.53
C PRO A 297 2.64 4.73 -9.88
N LEU A 298 1.95 5.12 -10.95
CA LEU A 298 2.37 4.91 -12.34
C LEU A 298 2.73 6.23 -13.04
N GLY A 299 2.77 7.33 -12.29
CA GLY A 299 2.96 8.69 -12.78
C GLY A 299 2.17 9.70 -11.95
N ILE A 300 2.07 10.93 -12.47
CA ILE A 300 1.34 12.04 -11.84
C ILE A 300 -0.18 11.86 -11.83
N ASP A 301 -0.73 11.00 -12.67
CA ASP A 301 -2.17 10.93 -12.95
C ASP A 301 -2.73 9.49 -12.95
N ARG A 302 -1.92 8.51 -12.57
CA ARG A 302 -2.31 7.09 -12.56
C ARG A 302 -1.74 6.36 -11.37
N THR A 303 -2.58 5.55 -10.74
CA THR A 303 -2.21 4.71 -9.58
C THR A 303 -2.76 3.31 -9.78
N GLU A 304 -1.89 2.30 -9.73
CA GLU A 304 -2.31 0.91 -9.72
C GLU A 304 -2.57 0.47 -8.28
N VAL A 305 -3.68 -0.21 -8.03
CA VAL A 305 -4.01 -0.75 -6.71
C VAL A 305 -4.36 -2.23 -6.85
N ARG A 306 -3.60 -3.09 -6.17
CA ARG A 306 -3.96 -4.50 -5.99
C ARG A 306 -4.63 -4.71 -4.63
N TYR A 307 -5.91 -5.00 -4.69
CA TYR A 307 -6.71 -5.54 -3.58
C TYR A 307 -6.33 -7.00 -3.40
N THR A 308 -5.88 -7.37 -2.21
CA THR A 308 -5.56 -8.74 -1.83
C THR A 308 -6.46 -9.10 -0.67
N PHE A 309 -7.19 -10.21 -0.80
CA PHE A 309 -8.22 -10.61 0.15
C PHE A 309 -7.78 -11.84 0.93
N PHE A 310 -8.12 -11.84 2.22
CA PHE A 310 -7.71 -12.87 3.16
C PHE A 310 -8.91 -13.43 3.91
N GLY A 311 -8.81 -14.72 4.22
CA GLY A 311 -9.65 -15.41 5.20
C GLY A 311 -8.77 -15.95 6.31
N HIS A 312 -9.36 -16.56 7.32
CA HIS A 312 -8.59 -17.18 8.40
C HIS A 312 -8.19 -18.59 7.97
N VAL A 313 -7.04 -19.08 8.43
CA VAL A 313 -6.65 -20.49 8.21
C VAL A 313 -7.67 -21.47 8.78
N SER A 314 -8.37 -21.08 9.86
CA SER A 314 -9.39 -21.86 10.55
C SER A 314 -10.81 -21.73 9.99
N ASP A 315 -11.02 -20.91 8.94
CA ASP A 315 -12.34 -20.74 8.35
C ASP A 315 -12.89 -22.08 7.82
N SER A 316 -14.18 -22.33 8.04
CA SER A 316 -14.88 -23.41 7.34
C SER A 316 -14.96 -23.10 5.84
N GLU A 317 -15.17 -24.13 5.01
CA GLU A 317 -15.31 -23.95 3.56
C GLU A 317 -16.47 -22.99 3.21
N ASP A 318 -17.57 -23.06 3.96
CA ASP A 318 -18.70 -22.14 3.84
C ASP A 318 -18.32 -20.70 4.21
N TYR A 319 -17.53 -20.51 5.28
CA TYR A 319 -17.09 -19.18 5.67
C TYR A 319 -16.13 -18.59 4.65
N ALA A 320 -15.15 -19.36 4.19
CA ALA A 320 -14.21 -18.93 3.17
C ALA A 320 -14.96 -18.49 1.89
N ARG A 321 -15.98 -19.25 1.45
CA ARG A 321 -16.87 -18.85 0.34
C ARG A 321 -17.62 -17.55 0.62
N HIS A 322 -18.13 -17.38 1.83
CA HIS A 322 -18.81 -16.16 2.25
C HIS A 322 -17.88 -14.93 2.21
N ARG A 323 -16.65 -15.07 2.71
CA ARG A 323 -15.62 -14.02 2.65
C ARG A 323 -15.26 -13.66 1.21
N VAL A 324 -15.11 -14.65 0.31
CA VAL A 324 -14.87 -14.40 -1.13
C VAL A 324 -16.01 -13.58 -1.73
N ARG A 325 -17.27 -13.91 -1.39
CA ARG A 325 -18.46 -13.19 -1.85
C ARG A 325 -18.44 -11.74 -1.41
N GLN A 326 -18.21 -11.48 -0.11
CA GLN A 326 -18.16 -10.11 0.40
C GLN A 326 -16.95 -9.33 -0.13
N SER A 327 -15.78 -9.97 -0.20
CA SER A 327 -14.52 -9.35 -0.60
C SER A 327 -14.64 -8.55 -1.90
N SER A 328 -15.15 -9.17 -2.97
CA SER A 328 -15.30 -8.49 -4.25
C SER A 328 -16.50 -7.55 -4.32
N ASN A 329 -17.63 -7.90 -3.69
CA ASN A 329 -18.89 -7.17 -3.85
C ASN A 329 -19.06 -5.99 -2.89
N LEU A 330 -18.35 -5.99 -1.76
CA LEU A 330 -18.43 -4.93 -0.75
C LEU A 330 -17.22 -4.00 -0.83
N LEU A 331 -16.02 -4.53 -0.63
CA LEU A 331 -14.78 -3.75 -0.46
C LEU A 331 -13.74 -3.95 -1.57
N GLY A 332 -14.12 -4.64 -2.64
CA GLY A 332 -13.35 -4.76 -3.86
C GLY A 332 -13.50 -3.53 -4.76
N PRO A 333 -12.69 -3.39 -5.82
CA PRO A 333 -12.67 -2.21 -6.68
C PRO A 333 -13.99 -1.92 -7.41
N SER A 334 -14.90 -2.90 -7.50
CA SER A 334 -16.25 -2.74 -8.05
C SER A 334 -17.35 -2.96 -7.00
N GLY A 335 -16.96 -2.99 -5.72
CA GLY A 335 -17.88 -3.21 -4.61
C GLY A 335 -18.66 -1.96 -4.25
N PHE A 336 -19.71 -2.15 -3.44
CA PHE A 336 -20.66 -1.11 -3.04
C PHE A 336 -20.05 0.13 -2.39
N ILE A 337 -18.86 0.02 -1.83
CA ILE A 337 -18.17 1.14 -1.20
C ILE A 337 -17.14 1.74 -2.17
N SER A 338 -16.19 0.92 -2.64
CA SER A 338 -14.99 1.43 -3.32
C SER A 338 -15.18 1.89 -4.77
N ILE A 339 -16.31 1.56 -5.42
CA ILE A 339 -16.57 2.04 -6.79
C ILE A 339 -16.84 3.55 -6.84
N GLU A 340 -17.49 4.09 -5.81
CA GLU A 340 -17.83 5.52 -5.72
C GLU A 340 -16.58 6.36 -5.44
N ASP A 341 -15.66 5.86 -4.60
CA ASP A 341 -14.34 6.44 -4.39
C ASP A 341 -13.59 6.61 -5.72
N ALA A 342 -13.51 5.54 -6.50
CA ALA A 342 -12.82 5.53 -7.79
C ALA A 342 -13.40 6.57 -8.76
N ALA A 343 -14.73 6.73 -8.78
CA ALA A 343 -15.39 7.72 -9.61
C ALA A 343 -15.04 9.16 -9.19
N VAL A 344 -14.93 9.42 -7.89
CA VAL A 344 -14.52 10.73 -7.36
C VAL A 344 -13.04 11.01 -7.64
N TYR A 345 -12.15 10.04 -7.43
CA TYR A 345 -10.71 10.22 -7.70
C TYR A 345 -10.44 10.68 -9.14
N ASN A 346 -11.12 10.06 -10.11
CA ASN A 346 -10.97 10.44 -11.52
C ASN A 346 -11.41 11.89 -11.79
N ARG A 347 -12.45 12.37 -11.09
CA ARG A 347 -12.95 13.75 -11.20
C ARG A 347 -12.02 14.76 -10.52
N VAL A 348 -11.45 14.39 -9.38
CA VAL A 348 -10.42 15.19 -8.71
C VAL A 348 -9.22 15.36 -9.64
N GLN A 349 -8.74 14.28 -10.26
CA GLN A 349 -7.62 14.32 -11.19
C GLN A 349 -7.89 15.23 -12.41
N ALA A 350 -9.10 15.17 -12.97
CA ALA A 350 -9.49 16.00 -14.11
C ALA A 350 -9.39 17.51 -13.84
N THR A 351 -9.40 17.92 -12.57
CA THR A 351 -9.32 19.32 -12.13
C THR A 351 -8.05 19.64 -11.33
N ALA A 352 -7.06 18.74 -11.33
CA ALA A 352 -5.82 18.89 -10.57
C ALA A 352 -4.90 20.01 -11.10
N ARG A 353 -5.20 20.63 -12.24
CA ARG A 353 -4.36 21.65 -12.90
C ARG A 353 -5.01 23.04 -12.98
N ASP A 354 -6.06 23.29 -12.21
CA ASP A 354 -6.74 24.60 -12.19
C ASP A 354 -5.99 25.69 -11.40
N GLY A 355 -4.83 25.35 -10.81
CA GLY A 355 -4.00 26.27 -10.02
C GLY A 355 -4.55 26.60 -8.63
N GLY A 356 -5.59 25.88 -8.16
CA GLY A 356 -6.21 26.07 -6.85
C GLY A 356 -5.50 25.33 -5.71
N TYR A 357 -6.28 25.06 -4.64
CA TYR A 357 -5.86 24.28 -3.48
C TYR A 357 -6.85 23.14 -3.23
N GLN A 358 -6.38 22.01 -2.72
CA GLN A 358 -7.20 21.08 -1.95
C GLN A 358 -7.16 21.52 -0.49
N ARG A 359 -8.32 21.59 0.17
CA ARG A 359 -8.44 22.17 1.51
C ARG A 359 -9.16 21.24 2.45
N PHE A 360 -8.50 20.89 3.55
CA PHE A 360 -9.14 20.23 4.68
C PHE A 360 -9.79 21.30 5.57
N VAL A 361 -11.03 21.06 5.98
CA VAL A 361 -11.87 22.02 6.69
C VAL A 361 -12.50 21.37 7.93
N ALA A 362 -13.08 20.19 7.80
CA ALA A 362 -13.78 19.53 8.89
C ALA A 362 -12.80 19.09 9.99
N GLY A 363 -12.98 19.63 11.19
CA GLY A 363 -12.14 19.32 12.36
C GLY A 363 -10.79 20.00 12.41
N VAL A 364 -10.37 20.73 11.37
CA VAL A 364 -9.09 21.46 11.35
C VAL A 364 -9.06 22.52 12.46
N GLY A 365 -7.93 22.62 13.15
CA GLY A 365 -7.72 23.54 14.28
C GLY A 365 -8.20 23.03 15.64
N ARG A 366 -8.84 21.85 15.69
CA ARG A 366 -9.14 21.14 16.95
C ARG A 366 -8.03 20.12 17.26
N PRO A 367 -7.72 19.86 18.53
CA PRO A 367 -6.89 18.72 18.91
C PRO A 367 -7.51 17.41 18.42
N LEU A 368 -6.70 16.46 17.95
CA LEU A 368 -7.18 15.16 17.46
C LEU A 368 -8.04 14.42 18.51
N SER A 369 -7.73 14.58 19.80
CA SER A 369 -8.50 14.02 20.92
C SER A 369 -9.93 14.57 21.07
N GLN A 370 -10.27 15.65 20.37
CA GLN A 370 -11.59 16.26 20.34
C GLN A 370 -12.24 16.15 18.95
N SER A 371 -11.59 15.45 18.02
CA SER A 371 -12.05 15.28 16.65
C SER A 371 -12.97 14.09 16.52
N SER A 372 -13.90 14.19 15.58
CA SER A 372 -14.76 13.07 15.21
C SER A 372 -13.99 12.08 14.33
N GLN A 373 -14.40 10.81 14.35
CA GLN A 373 -13.91 9.81 13.40
C GLN A 373 -14.16 10.19 11.95
N ASN A 374 -15.06 11.14 11.66
CA ASN A 374 -15.40 11.61 10.31
C ASN A 374 -14.77 12.99 10.01
N ASP A 375 -13.83 13.47 10.81
CA ASP A 375 -13.12 14.73 10.53
C ASP A 375 -11.98 14.52 9.53
N GLU A 376 -11.62 15.58 8.79
CA GLU A 376 -10.54 15.58 7.82
C GLU A 376 -9.16 15.85 8.45
N VAL A 377 -9.13 16.32 9.71
CA VAL A 377 -7.90 16.76 10.39
C VAL A 377 -6.82 15.68 10.44
N ALA A 378 -7.20 14.40 10.40
CA ALA A 378 -6.25 13.29 10.43
C ALA A 378 -5.31 13.27 9.21
N ASN A 379 -5.76 13.78 8.05
CA ASN A 379 -4.89 13.92 6.89
C ASN A 379 -3.80 14.99 7.08
N THR A 380 -4.02 15.99 7.93
CA THR A 380 -3.06 17.08 8.09
C THR A 380 -1.74 16.63 8.73
N GLY A 381 -1.73 15.52 9.49
CA GLY A 381 -0.50 14.93 10.02
C GLY A 381 0.41 14.44 8.89
N TRP A 382 -0.15 13.71 7.92
CA TRP A 382 0.58 13.28 6.72
C TRP A 382 1.08 14.49 5.92
N TRP A 383 0.24 15.50 5.70
CA TRP A 383 0.64 16.65 4.90
C TRP A 383 1.66 17.55 5.60
N ALA A 384 1.68 17.60 6.93
CA ALA A 384 2.76 18.24 7.68
C ALA A 384 4.10 17.53 7.43
N HIS A 385 4.14 16.21 7.61
CA HIS A 385 5.32 15.38 7.35
C HIS A 385 5.77 15.42 5.89
N TYR A 386 4.82 15.35 4.96
CA TYR A 386 5.10 15.45 3.53
C TYR A 386 5.79 16.77 3.17
N ARG A 387 5.34 17.89 3.76
CA ARG A 387 6.01 19.20 3.56
C ARG A 387 7.43 19.18 4.07
N GLU A 388 7.70 18.53 5.21
CA GLU A 388 9.07 18.43 5.75
C GLU A 388 9.96 17.58 4.83
N VAL A 389 9.48 16.41 4.42
CA VAL A 389 10.22 15.46 3.56
C VAL A 389 10.53 16.05 2.18
N MET A 390 9.58 16.78 1.59
CA MET A 390 9.77 17.48 0.32
C MET A 390 10.44 18.85 0.47
N GLU A 391 10.75 19.23 1.72
CA GLU A 391 11.30 20.51 2.13
C GLU A 391 10.49 21.70 1.59
N PHE A 392 9.17 21.63 1.67
CA PHE A 392 8.27 22.76 1.37
C PHE A 392 8.03 23.68 2.58
N CYS A 393 8.62 23.36 3.74
CA CYS A 393 8.60 24.16 4.97
C CYS A 393 9.63 25.30 4.95
#